data_AF-A0A8T4VYK9-F1
#
_entry.id   AF-A0A8T4VYK9-F1
#
_cell.length_a   1.000
_cell.length_b   1.000
_cell.length_c   1.000
_cell.angle_alpha   90.00
_cell.angle_beta   90.00
_cell.angle_gamma   90.00
#
_symmetry.space_group_name_H-M   'P 1'
#
loop_
_entity.id
_entity.type
_entity.pdbx_description
1 polymer ?
#
loop_
_entity_poly.entity_id
_entity_poly.type
_entity_poly.pdbx_seq_one_letter_code
_entity_poly.pdbx_strand_id
1 'polypeptide(L)'
;MKSTTYSRFCRRLFSDLFTRMNISETSKNRLLEKADISMVYKEYYSMVLMNVLLGFIASFISTLLFYVIFPHPITALLLLIVSSIVPIGIGLYYLFLPTSKAKMRGKELDRYLPYATNFINTMSVAGISPAEIFETLSTVELYGEIQKEAKKITMEISMMGVDTVTALQHAIHISPSDKFKEFLQGILGVIQSGSELGPYFDRCVEKYM
;
A
#
# COMPACT_ATOMS: atom_id res chain seq x y z
N MET A 1 6.76 4.77 -0.68
CA MET A 1 7.43 5.75 0.20
C MET A 1 8.05 4.97 1.34
N LYS A 2 9.35 5.18 1.61
CA LYS A 2 10.09 4.49 2.68
C LYS A 2 10.36 5.45 3.83
N SER A 3 10.44 4.96 5.06
CA SER A 3 10.86 5.76 6.21
C SER A 3 12.19 6.48 5.93
N THR A 4 12.25 7.78 6.25
CA THR A 4 13.41 8.65 6.07
C THR A 4 13.79 9.32 7.39
N THR A 5 14.94 9.99 7.44
CA THR A 5 15.33 10.79 8.62
C THR A 5 14.32 11.91 8.89
N TYR A 6 13.76 12.53 7.85
CA TYR A 6 12.73 13.57 7.96
C TYR A 6 11.45 13.04 8.59
N SER A 7 10.92 11.91 8.09
CA SER A 7 9.65 11.36 8.61
C SER A 7 9.79 10.88 10.06
N ARG A 8 10.96 10.32 10.43
CA ARG A 8 11.27 9.97 11.83
C ARG A 8 11.37 11.20 12.73
N PHE A 9 11.96 12.29 12.25
CA PHE A 9 12.01 13.56 12.96
C PHE A 9 10.60 14.12 13.22
N CYS A 10 9.75 14.15 12.18
CA CYS A 10 8.37 14.60 12.30
C CYS A 10 7.60 13.79 13.34
N ARG A 11 7.79 12.46 13.37
CA ARG A 11 7.17 11.58 14.36
C ARG A 11 7.55 11.95 15.80
N ARG A 12 8.80 12.33 16.04
CA ARG A 12 9.24 12.77 17.36
C ARG A 12 8.58 14.08 17.76
N LEU A 13 8.54 15.05 16.84
CA LEU A 13 7.96 16.36 17.08
C LEU A 13 6.47 16.30 17.44
N PHE A 14 5.71 15.43 16.77
CA PHE A 14 4.25 15.34 16.97
C PHE A 14 3.83 14.20 17.90
N SER A 15 4.78 13.52 18.55
CA SER A 15 4.53 12.31 19.35
C SER A 15 3.43 12.49 20.42
N ASP A 16 3.47 13.61 21.16
CA ASP A 16 2.50 13.96 22.21
C ASP A 16 1.07 14.17 21.70
N LEU A 17 0.94 14.62 20.45
CA LEU A 17 -0.35 14.90 19.82
C LEU A 17 -1.06 13.59 19.45
N PHE A 18 -0.31 12.57 19.04
CA PHE A 18 -0.88 11.25 18.72
C PHE A 18 -1.25 10.43 19.94
N THR A 19 -0.48 10.53 21.03
CA THR A 19 -0.81 9.83 22.29
C THR A 19 -2.16 10.31 22.85
N ARG A 20 -2.53 11.57 22.62
CA ARG A 20 -3.82 12.13 23.06
C ARG A 20 -5.01 11.72 22.20
N MET A 21 -4.81 11.46 20.90
CA MET A 21 -5.90 11.18 19.96
C MET A 21 -6.33 9.71 19.88
N ASN A 22 -5.68 8.79 20.61
CA ASN A 22 -5.98 7.34 20.69
C ASN A 22 -6.46 6.70 19.37
N ILE A 23 -5.79 7.03 18.25
CA ILE A 23 -6.17 6.52 16.94
C ILE A 23 -5.75 5.05 16.85
N SER A 24 -6.73 4.15 16.65
CA SER A 24 -6.48 2.74 16.32
C SER A 24 -5.42 2.61 15.22
N GLU A 25 -4.22 2.19 15.60
CA GLU A 25 -3.04 2.16 14.72
C GLU A 25 -3.14 1.03 13.70
N THR A 26 -3.73 -0.09 14.10
CA THR A 26 -3.70 -1.35 13.34
C THR A 26 -4.46 -1.26 12.03
N SER A 27 -5.67 -0.70 12.02
CA SER A 27 -6.50 -0.62 10.80
C SER A 27 -5.90 0.34 9.77
N LYS A 28 -5.30 1.44 10.21
CA LYS A 28 -4.71 2.45 9.33
C LYS A 28 -3.32 2.07 8.85
N ASN A 29 -2.53 1.34 9.64
CA ASN A 29 -1.28 0.72 9.19
C ASN A 29 -1.53 -0.24 8.03
N ARG A 30 -2.59 -1.07 8.12
CA ARG A 30 -2.99 -2.00 7.05
C ARG A 30 -3.32 -1.30 5.73
N LEU A 31 -3.86 -0.08 5.77
CA LEU A 31 -4.11 0.72 4.56
C LEU A 31 -2.81 1.13 3.86
N LEU A 32 -1.81 1.55 4.64
CA LEU A 32 -0.49 1.92 4.10
C LEU A 32 0.24 0.71 3.54
N GLU A 33 0.11 -0.44 4.20
CA GLU A 33 0.67 -1.71 3.76
C GLU A 33 0.05 -2.17 2.43
N LYS A 34 -1.29 -2.11 2.31
CA LYS A 34 -2.01 -2.32 1.03
C LYS A 34 -1.49 -1.41 -0.08
N ALA A 35 -1.15 -0.17 0.26
CA ALA A 35 -0.59 0.81 -0.67
C ALA A 35 0.90 0.63 -0.96
N ASP A 36 1.57 -0.38 -0.39
CA ASP A 36 3.03 -0.57 -0.49
C ASP A 36 3.81 0.67 -0.02
N ILE A 37 3.39 1.21 1.14
CA ILE A 37 4.04 2.32 1.83
C ILE A 37 4.67 1.74 3.10
N SER A 38 6.00 1.65 3.12
CA SER A 38 6.79 1.10 4.23
C SER A 38 7.05 2.15 5.31
N MET A 39 5.98 2.75 5.81
CA MET A 39 5.99 3.69 6.93
C MET A 39 4.89 3.31 7.92
N VAL A 40 5.15 3.52 9.20
CA VAL A 40 4.11 3.41 10.24
C VAL A 40 3.12 4.56 10.06
N TYR A 41 1.83 4.33 10.29
CA TYR A 41 0.79 5.35 10.10
C TYR A 41 1.06 6.64 10.88
N LYS A 42 1.54 6.53 12.12
CA LYS A 42 1.98 7.69 12.91
C LYS A 42 3.08 8.48 12.22
N GLU A 43 4.07 7.80 11.65
CA GLU A 43 5.17 8.43 10.92
C GLU A 43 4.67 9.14 9.66
N TYR A 44 3.80 8.47 8.89
CA TYR A 44 3.18 9.04 7.70
C TYR A 44 2.37 10.29 8.03
N TYR A 45 1.45 10.21 8.99
CA TYR A 45 0.60 11.35 9.35
C TYR A 45 1.40 12.52 9.95
N SER A 46 2.44 12.23 10.72
CA SER A 46 3.35 13.27 11.24
C SER A 46 4.04 14.02 10.11
N MET A 47 4.47 13.30 9.07
CA MET A 47 5.07 13.88 7.88
C MET A 47 4.05 14.74 7.11
N VAL A 48 2.80 14.28 6.99
CA VAL A 48 1.72 15.05 6.34
C VAL A 48 1.47 16.35 7.08
N LEU A 49 1.31 16.28 8.41
CA LEU A 49 1.06 17.46 9.24
C LEU A 49 2.23 18.45 9.15
N MET A 50 3.48 17.97 9.17
CA MET A 50 4.65 18.81 8.96
C MET A 50 4.62 19.50 7.58
N ASN A 51 4.34 18.76 6.51
CA ASN A 51 4.27 19.33 5.16
C ASN A 51 3.14 20.36 5.02
N VAL A 52 2.02 20.15 5.70
CA VAL A 52 0.91 21.12 5.76
C VAL A 52 1.35 22.39 6.48
N LEU A 53 2.04 22.29 7.62
CA LEU A 53 2.57 23.44 8.34
C LEU A 53 3.62 24.21 7.53
N LEU A 54 4.57 23.50 6.91
CA LEU A 54 5.58 24.12 6.05
C LEU A 54 4.94 24.78 4.83
N GLY A 55 3.95 24.14 4.20
CA GLY A 55 3.18 24.71 3.10
C GLY A 55 2.40 25.95 3.50
N PHE A 56 1.80 25.96 4.71
CA PHE A 56 1.15 27.14 5.27
C PHE A 56 2.15 28.28 5.48
N ILE A 57 3.26 28.03 6.16
CA ILE A 57 4.29 29.04 6.44
C ILE A 57 4.87 29.59 5.14
N ALA A 58 5.23 28.74 4.18
CA ALA A 58 5.78 29.16 2.90
C ALA A 58 4.78 29.97 2.08
N SER A 59 3.53 29.53 1.98
CA SER A 59 2.48 30.26 1.26
C SER A 59 2.15 31.59 1.94
N PHE A 60 2.09 31.64 3.26
CA PHE A 60 1.85 32.86 4.03
C PHE A 60 3.00 33.86 3.89
N ILE A 61 4.25 33.44 4.01
CA ILE A 61 5.40 34.32 3.82
C ILE A 61 5.42 34.86 2.38
N SER A 62 5.20 34.00 1.38
CA SER A 62 5.20 34.39 -0.02
C SER A 62 4.14 35.46 -0.34
N THR A 63 2.90 35.25 0.12
CA THR A 63 1.80 36.20 -0.11
C THR A 63 1.94 37.46 0.73
N LEU A 64 2.49 37.37 1.95
CA LEU A 64 2.80 38.52 2.79
C LEU A 64 3.84 39.43 2.14
N LEU A 65 4.93 38.86 1.61
CA LEU A 65 5.95 39.61 0.87
C LEU A 65 5.33 40.33 -0.34
N PHE A 66 4.46 39.64 -1.09
CA PHE A 66 3.78 40.24 -2.23
C PHE A 66 2.87 41.40 -1.83
N TYR A 67 2.14 41.27 -0.72
CA TYR A 67 1.31 42.33 -0.16
C TYR A 67 2.12 43.57 0.28
N VAL A 68 3.30 43.36 0.89
CA VAL A 68 4.18 44.47 1.34
C VAL A 68 4.72 45.27 0.15
N ILE A 69 5.03 44.61 -0.97
CA ILE A 69 5.55 45.28 -2.17
C ILE A 69 4.42 46.04 -2.90
N PHE A 70 3.22 45.45 -2.98
CA PHE A 70 2.07 46.02 -3.68
C PHE A 70 0.82 46.05 -2.77
N PRO A 71 0.71 47.05 -1.89
CA PRO A 71 -0.43 47.16 -0.98
C PRO A 71 -1.69 47.53 -1.75
N HIS A 72 -2.54 46.54 -2.03
CA HIS A 72 -3.81 46.68 -2.73
C HIS A 72 -4.86 45.76 -2.09
N PRO A 73 -6.16 46.11 -2.06
CA PRO A 73 -7.20 45.23 -1.49
C PRO A 73 -7.25 43.82 -2.10
N ILE A 74 -6.91 43.71 -3.39
CA ILE A 74 -6.82 42.41 -4.09
C ILE A 74 -5.68 41.55 -3.54
N THR A 75 -4.52 42.14 -3.23
CA THR A 75 -3.37 41.39 -2.70
C THR A 75 -3.61 40.95 -1.25
N ALA A 76 -4.35 41.74 -0.46
CA ALA A 76 -4.83 41.33 0.87
C ALA A 76 -5.81 40.14 0.80
N LEU A 77 -6.73 40.13 -0.17
CA LEU A 77 -7.63 39.00 -0.40
C LEU A 77 -6.85 37.74 -0.82
N LEU A 78 -5.86 37.91 -1.70
CA LEU A 78 -5.00 36.81 -2.17
C LEU A 78 -4.24 36.17 -1.01
N LEU A 79 -3.73 36.98 -0.07
CA LEU A 79 -3.08 36.49 1.15
C LEU A 79 -3.97 35.53 1.94
N LEU A 80 -5.23 35.91 2.19
CA LEU A 80 -6.15 35.04 2.93
C LEU A 80 -6.50 33.76 2.17
N ILE A 81 -6.78 33.89 0.86
CA ILE A 81 -7.21 32.77 0.02
C ILE A 81 -6.08 31.76 -0.17
N VAL A 82 -4.92 32.20 -0.64
CA VAL A 82 -3.81 31.31 -1.00
C VAL A 82 -3.21 30.65 0.23
N SER A 83 -3.03 31.38 1.34
CA SER A 83 -2.52 30.80 2.58
C SER A 83 -3.47 29.78 3.19
N SER A 84 -4.77 29.84 2.89
CA SER A 84 -5.74 28.83 3.35
C SER A 84 -5.83 27.64 2.38
N ILE A 85 -5.84 27.88 1.08
CA ILE A 85 -6.05 26.82 0.06
C ILE A 85 -4.83 25.88 -0.04
N VAL A 86 -3.61 26.41 0.01
CA VAL A 86 -2.39 25.60 -0.13
C VAL A 86 -2.28 24.49 0.92
N PRO A 87 -2.38 24.74 2.24
CA PRO A 87 -2.31 23.68 3.24
C PRO A 87 -3.45 22.66 3.11
N ILE A 88 -4.67 23.12 2.74
CA ILE A 88 -5.81 22.23 2.49
C ILE A 88 -5.49 21.30 1.32
N GLY A 89 -4.98 21.84 0.21
CA GLY A 89 -4.60 21.06 -0.98
C GLY A 89 -3.53 20.01 -0.67
N ILE A 90 -2.49 20.39 0.08
CA ILE A 90 -1.43 19.47 0.53
C ILE A 90 -2.03 18.36 1.41
N GLY A 91 -2.86 18.74 2.39
CA GLY A 91 -3.50 17.79 3.30
C GLY A 91 -4.36 16.77 2.56
N LEU A 92 -5.24 17.23 1.67
CA LEU A 92 -6.09 16.36 0.86
C LEU A 92 -5.26 15.43 -0.02
N TYR A 93 -4.26 15.95 -0.72
CA TYR A 93 -3.38 15.16 -1.58
C TYR A 93 -2.78 13.96 -0.83
N TYR A 94 -2.15 14.21 0.32
CA TYR A 94 -1.51 13.14 1.08
C TYR A 94 -2.50 12.19 1.78
N LEU A 95 -3.71 12.63 2.11
CA LEU A 95 -4.74 11.76 2.67
C LEU A 95 -5.33 10.81 1.62
N PHE A 96 -5.48 11.25 0.38
CA PHE A 96 -6.01 10.41 -0.71
C PHE A 96 -4.96 9.51 -1.37
N LEU A 97 -3.68 9.88 -1.29
CA LEU A 97 -2.57 9.13 -1.88
C LEU A 97 -2.55 7.62 -1.54
N PRO A 98 -2.63 7.18 -0.26
CA PRO A 98 -2.56 5.75 0.05
C PRO A 98 -3.74 4.97 -0.51
N THR A 99 -4.96 5.50 -0.41
CA THR A 99 -6.17 4.86 -0.94
C THR A 99 -6.12 4.74 -2.47
N SER A 100 -5.68 5.81 -3.14
CA SER A 100 -5.52 5.82 -4.60
C SER A 100 -4.48 4.79 -5.04
N LYS A 101 -3.32 4.76 -4.37
CA LYS A 101 -2.24 3.82 -4.67
C LYS A 101 -2.66 2.37 -4.42
N ALA A 102 -3.33 2.08 -3.30
CA ALA A 102 -3.87 0.74 -3.04
C ALA A 102 -4.85 0.30 -4.13
N LYS A 103 -5.78 1.18 -4.55
CA LYS A 103 -6.74 0.89 -5.62
C LYS A 103 -6.06 0.62 -6.95
N MET A 104 -5.04 1.40 -7.31
CA MET A 104 -4.24 1.16 -8.52
C MET A 104 -3.55 -0.21 -8.47
N ARG A 105 -2.91 -0.56 -7.36
CA ARG A 105 -2.27 -1.86 -7.17
C ARG A 105 -3.27 -3.01 -7.26
N GLY A 106 -4.45 -2.87 -6.66
CA GLY A 106 -5.52 -3.87 -6.75
C GLY A 106 -5.95 -4.13 -8.20
N LYS A 107 -6.11 -3.07 -9.00
CA LYS A 107 -6.41 -3.20 -10.43
C LYS A 107 -5.31 -3.89 -11.22
N GLU A 108 -4.05 -3.59 -10.93
CA GLU A 108 -2.91 -4.25 -11.56
C GLU A 108 -2.84 -5.74 -11.20
N LEU A 109 -3.08 -6.10 -9.93
CA LEU A 109 -3.20 -7.50 -9.51
C LEU A 109 -4.30 -8.22 -10.29
N ASP A 110 -5.50 -7.63 -10.36
CA ASP A 110 -6.64 -8.20 -11.08
C ASP A 110 -6.34 -8.39 -12.57
N ARG A 111 -5.57 -7.48 -13.18
CA ARG A 111 -5.18 -7.55 -14.59
C ARG A 111 -4.23 -8.72 -14.86
N TYR A 112 -3.28 -8.98 -13.97
CA TYR A 112 -2.29 -10.04 -14.17
C TYR A 112 -2.74 -11.41 -13.65
N LEU A 113 -3.80 -11.47 -12.85
CA LEU A 113 -4.28 -12.69 -12.20
C LEU A 113 -4.55 -13.86 -13.16
N PRO A 114 -5.19 -13.67 -14.33
CA PRO A 114 -5.46 -14.77 -15.25
C PRO A 114 -4.16 -15.40 -15.79
N TYR A 115 -3.15 -14.57 -16.08
CA TYR A 115 -1.86 -15.02 -16.58
C TYR A 115 -1.07 -15.80 -15.52
N ALA A 116 -1.05 -15.29 -14.29
CA ALA A 116 -0.39 -15.96 -13.19
C ALA A 116 -1.09 -17.29 -12.84
N THR A 117 -2.42 -17.32 -12.88
CA THR A 117 -3.20 -18.54 -12.57
C THR A 117 -2.90 -19.65 -13.57
N ASN A 118 -2.80 -19.35 -14.87
CA ASN A 118 -2.41 -20.33 -15.89
C ASN A 118 -1.02 -20.92 -15.64
N PHE A 119 -0.05 -20.06 -15.28
CA PHE A 119 1.29 -20.49 -14.91
C PHE A 119 1.30 -21.39 -13.68
N ILE A 120 0.60 -20.97 -12.62
CA ILE A 120 0.46 -21.73 -11.38
C ILE A 120 -0.18 -23.10 -11.64
N ASN A 121 -1.21 -23.14 -12.48
CA ASN A 121 -1.87 -24.39 -12.84
C ASN A 121 -0.89 -25.36 -13.52
N THR A 122 -0.13 -24.86 -14.50
CA THR A 122 0.86 -25.69 -15.22
C THR A 122 1.92 -26.25 -14.28
N MET A 123 2.43 -25.43 -13.35
CA MET A 123 3.42 -25.87 -12.36
C MET A 123 2.80 -26.85 -11.35
N SER A 124 1.55 -26.64 -10.94
CA SER A 124 0.86 -27.55 -10.01
C SER A 124 0.55 -28.90 -10.65
N VAL A 125 0.17 -28.94 -11.93
CA VAL A 125 -0.02 -30.19 -12.69
C VAL A 125 1.29 -30.96 -12.80
N ALA A 126 2.43 -30.25 -12.89
CA ALA A 126 3.76 -30.85 -12.82
C ALA A 126 4.17 -31.32 -11.40
N GLY A 127 3.30 -31.18 -10.40
CA GLY A 127 3.54 -31.62 -9.03
C GLY A 127 4.43 -30.68 -8.21
N ILE A 128 4.67 -29.46 -8.69
CA ILE A 128 5.52 -28.48 -7.99
C ILE A 128 4.76 -27.91 -6.78
N SER A 129 5.47 -27.79 -5.66
CA SER A 129 4.87 -27.32 -4.41
C SER A 129 4.47 -25.83 -4.47
N PRO A 130 3.43 -25.39 -3.72
CA PRO A 130 3.04 -23.98 -3.68
C PRO A 130 4.17 -23.01 -3.33
N ALA A 131 5.04 -23.39 -2.39
CA ALA A 131 6.15 -22.54 -1.97
C ALA A 131 7.10 -22.27 -3.15
N GLU A 132 7.45 -23.31 -3.90
CA GLU A 132 8.33 -23.22 -5.08
C GLU A 132 7.65 -22.50 -6.27
N ILE A 133 6.32 -22.64 -6.41
CA ILE A 133 5.55 -21.86 -7.39
C ILE A 133 5.62 -20.36 -7.07
N PHE A 134 5.39 -19.96 -5.82
CA PHE A 134 5.49 -18.56 -5.41
C PHE A 134 6.93 -18.03 -5.52
N GLU A 135 7.93 -18.86 -5.22
CA GLU A 135 9.33 -18.53 -5.44
C GLU A 135 9.60 -18.26 -6.91
N THR A 136 9.14 -19.13 -7.81
CA THR A 136 9.31 -18.93 -9.26
C THR A 136 8.60 -17.66 -9.74
N LEU A 137 7.34 -17.43 -9.33
CA LEU A 137 6.60 -16.21 -9.63
C LEU A 137 7.31 -14.94 -9.14
N SER A 138 8.04 -15.02 -8.03
CA SER A 138 8.78 -13.87 -7.48
C SER A 138 9.93 -13.41 -8.40
N THR A 139 10.40 -14.28 -9.30
CA THR A 139 11.52 -13.99 -10.21
C THR A 139 11.08 -13.51 -11.59
N VAL A 140 9.83 -13.77 -11.99
CA VAL A 140 9.34 -13.48 -13.34
C VAL A 140 8.62 -12.14 -13.39
N GLU A 141 9.28 -11.11 -13.92
CA GLU A 141 8.75 -9.73 -13.98
C GLU A 141 7.46 -9.58 -14.81
N LEU A 142 7.18 -10.53 -15.71
CA LEU A 142 6.01 -10.53 -16.60
C LEU A 142 4.67 -10.41 -15.83
N TYR A 143 4.61 -10.89 -14.59
CA TYR A 143 3.38 -10.91 -13.78
C TYR A 143 3.14 -9.64 -12.95
N GLY A 144 3.96 -8.59 -13.14
CA GLY A 144 3.69 -7.25 -12.59
C GLY A 144 3.51 -7.23 -11.06
N GLU A 145 2.38 -6.72 -10.57
CA GLU A 145 2.12 -6.65 -9.12
C GLU A 145 2.00 -8.04 -8.46
N ILE A 146 1.65 -9.09 -9.19
CA ILE A 146 1.60 -10.45 -8.64
C ILE A 146 3.00 -10.94 -8.29
N GLN A 147 3.99 -10.63 -9.13
CA GLN A 147 5.39 -10.94 -8.84
C GLN A 147 5.84 -10.28 -7.53
N LYS A 148 5.41 -9.03 -7.28
CA LYS A 148 5.73 -8.33 -6.02
C LYS A 148 5.06 -8.97 -4.81
N GLU A 149 3.81 -9.39 -4.92
CA GLU A 149 3.12 -10.10 -3.82
C GLU A 149 3.72 -11.50 -3.60
N ALA A 150 4.04 -12.24 -4.67
CA ALA A 150 4.74 -13.52 -4.61
C ALA A 150 6.13 -13.39 -3.96
N LYS A 151 6.85 -12.29 -4.24
CA LYS A 151 8.13 -11.97 -3.58
C LYS A 151 7.98 -11.74 -2.08
N LYS A 152 6.90 -11.10 -1.62
CA LYS A 152 6.63 -10.93 -0.18
C LYS A 152 6.36 -12.28 0.47
N ILE A 153 5.51 -13.11 -0.13
CA ILE A 153 5.20 -14.46 0.35
C ILE A 153 6.49 -15.30 0.43
N THR A 154 7.30 -15.31 -0.63
CA THR A 154 8.56 -16.07 -0.69
C THR A 154 9.56 -15.57 0.35
N MET A 155 9.65 -14.26 0.58
CA MET A 155 10.52 -13.70 1.61
C MET A 155 10.09 -14.13 3.01
N GLU A 156 8.79 -14.15 3.31
CA GLU A 156 8.28 -14.65 4.58
C GLU A 156 8.61 -16.13 4.78
N ILE A 157 8.43 -16.95 3.76
CA ILE A 157 8.70 -18.39 3.83
C ILE A 157 10.20 -18.67 3.93
N SER A 158 10.97 -18.24 2.93
CA SER A 158 12.36 -18.64 2.75
C SER A 158 13.34 -17.86 3.63
N MET A 159 13.08 -16.58 3.92
CA MET A 159 14.00 -15.75 4.72
C MET A 159 13.58 -15.63 6.18
N MET A 160 12.27 -15.58 6.47
CA MET A 160 11.76 -15.39 7.83
C MET A 160 11.35 -16.70 8.51
N GLY A 161 11.31 -17.83 7.76
CA GLY A 161 10.94 -19.14 8.30
C GLY A 161 9.47 -19.25 8.68
N VAL A 162 8.61 -18.40 8.12
CA VAL A 162 7.16 -18.43 8.34
C VAL A 162 6.58 -19.58 7.52
N ASP A 163 5.66 -20.36 8.10
CA ASP A 163 5.02 -21.44 7.37
C ASP A 163 4.15 -20.91 6.22
N THR A 164 3.99 -21.71 5.16
CA THR A 164 3.24 -21.33 3.95
C THR A 164 1.81 -20.91 4.25
N VAL A 165 1.15 -21.55 5.23
CA VAL A 165 -0.24 -21.24 5.60
C VAL A 165 -0.31 -19.84 6.22
N THR A 166 0.56 -19.54 7.18
CA THR A 166 0.63 -18.23 7.84
C THR A 166 1.04 -17.13 6.84
N ALA A 167 2.01 -17.38 5.97
CA ALA A 167 2.44 -16.42 4.95
C ALA A 167 1.30 -16.08 3.97
N LEU A 168 0.51 -17.08 3.55
CA LEU A 168 -0.67 -16.86 2.71
C LEU A 168 -1.75 -16.06 3.46
N GLN A 169 -1.98 -16.34 4.73
CA GLN A 169 -2.93 -15.58 5.56
C GLN A 169 -2.51 -14.11 5.69
N HIS A 170 -1.23 -13.82 5.89
CA HIS A 170 -0.71 -12.46 5.88
C HIS A 170 -0.98 -11.77 4.54
N ALA A 171 -0.62 -12.42 3.43
CA ALA A 171 -0.84 -11.89 2.08
C ALA A 171 -2.33 -11.60 1.79
N ILE A 172 -3.24 -12.49 2.19
CA ILE A 172 -4.70 -12.28 2.08
C ILE A 172 -5.11 -11.02 2.87
N HIS A 173 -4.57 -10.86 4.07
CA HIS A 173 -4.94 -9.75 4.94
C HIS A 173 -4.53 -8.39 4.35
N ILE A 174 -3.34 -8.32 3.73
CA ILE A 174 -2.73 -7.07 3.27
C ILE A 174 -2.91 -6.81 1.77
N SER A 175 -3.49 -7.75 1.02
CA SER A 175 -3.75 -7.56 -0.41
C SER A 175 -4.78 -6.43 -0.66
N PRO A 176 -4.56 -5.56 -1.66
CA PRO A 176 -5.54 -4.58 -2.11
C PRO A 176 -6.58 -5.13 -3.11
N SER A 177 -6.38 -6.33 -3.67
CA SER A 177 -7.30 -6.97 -4.62
C SER A 177 -8.15 -8.03 -3.92
N ASP A 178 -9.47 -7.97 -4.10
CA ASP A 178 -10.38 -8.98 -3.54
C ASP A 178 -10.34 -10.30 -4.34
N LYS A 179 -10.13 -10.25 -5.67
CA LYS A 179 -9.95 -11.46 -6.48
C LYS A 179 -8.68 -12.22 -6.09
N PHE A 180 -7.58 -11.49 -5.88
CA PHE A 180 -6.33 -12.10 -5.43
C PHE A 180 -6.46 -12.69 -4.03
N LYS A 181 -7.20 -12.04 -3.12
CA LYS A 181 -7.51 -12.64 -1.80
C LYS A 181 -8.27 -13.93 -1.93
N GLU A 182 -9.32 -13.95 -2.74
CA GLU A 182 -10.14 -15.14 -2.94
C GLU A 182 -9.31 -16.28 -3.55
N PHE A 183 -8.41 -15.95 -4.49
CA PHE A 183 -7.44 -16.89 -5.04
C PHE A 183 -6.52 -17.48 -3.96
N LEU A 184 -5.88 -16.65 -3.14
CA LEU A 184 -5.02 -17.14 -2.05
C LEU A 184 -5.81 -17.93 -0.99
N GLN A 185 -7.05 -17.53 -0.69
CA GLN A 185 -7.94 -18.22 0.23
C GLN A 185 -8.30 -19.62 -0.25
N GLY A 186 -8.54 -19.79 -1.56
CA GLY A 186 -8.80 -21.12 -2.10
C GLY A 186 -7.58 -22.03 -2.07
N ILE A 187 -6.38 -21.50 -2.34
CA ILE A 187 -5.11 -22.25 -2.13
C ILE A 187 -5.03 -22.71 -0.68
N LEU A 188 -5.26 -21.80 0.26
CA LEU A 188 -5.21 -22.10 1.69
C LEU A 188 -6.21 -23.21 2.07
N GLY A 189 -7.44 -23.13 1.57
CA GLY A 189 -8.48 -24.12 1.82
C GLY A 189 -8.09 -25.52 1.35
N VAL A 190 -7.48 -25.61 0.16
CA VAL A 190 -7.01 -26.90 -0.40
C VAL A 190 -5.84 -27.48 0.40
N ILE A 191 -4.88 -26.64 0.80
CA ILE A 191 -3.75 -27.07 1.65
C ILE A 191 -4.28 -27.59 2.99
N GLN A 192 -5.23 -26.89 3.61
CA GLN A 192 -5.78 -27.27 4.92
C GLN A 192 -6.66 -28.53 4.86
N SER A 193 -7.37 -28.76 3.75
CA SER A 193 -8.17 -29.98 3.56
C SER A 193 -7.34 -31.19 3.12
N GLY A 194 -6.05 -31.00 2.81
CA GLY A 194 -5.19 -32.04 2.24
C GLY A 194 -5.64 -32.49 0.85
N SER A 195 -6.39 -31.64 0.13
CA SER A 195 -6.90 -31.94 -1.20
C SER A 195 -5.85 -31.63 -2.28
N GLU A 196 -6.07 -32.14 -3.48
CA GLU A 196 -5.19 -31.86 -4.62
C GLU A 196 -5.36 -30.42 -5.13
N LEU A 197 -4.23 -29.76 -5.38
CA LEU A 197 -4.19 -28.37 -5.86
C LEU A 197 -4.56 -28.22 -7.34
N GLY A 198 -4.29 -29.24 -8.17
CA GLY A 198 -4.60 -29.22 -9.61
C GLY A 198 -6.05 -28.85 -9.91
N PRO A 199 -7.06 -29.59 -9.38
CA PRO A 199 -8.47 -29.29 -9.61
C PRO A 199 -8.93 -27.91 -9.12
N TYR A 200 -8.22 -27.31 -8.16
CA TYR A 200 -8.49 -25.94 -7.73
C TYR A 200 -7.96 -24.93 -8.75
N PHE A 201 -6.73 -25.14 -9.23
CA PHE A 201 -6.13 -24.24 -10.22
C PHE A 201 -6.80 -24.31 -11.59
N ASP A 202 -7.27 -25.49 -12.03
CA ASP A 202 -8.08 -25.62 -13.25
C ASP A 202 -9.34 -24.74 -13.19
N ARG A 203 -10.08 -24.81 -12.07
CA ARG A 203 -11.26 -23.94 -11.85
C ARG A 203 -10.91 -22.46 -11.79
N CYS A 204 -9.73 -22.11 -11.26
CA CYS A 204 -9.28 -20.72 -11.24
C CYS A 204 -8.96 -20.21 -12.65
N VAL A 205 -8.36 -21.05 -13.51
CA VAL A 205 -8.10 -20.70 -14.91
C VAL A 205 -9.43 -20.39 -15.61
N GLU A 206 -10.42 -21.26 -15.49
CA GLU A 206 -11.77 -21.02 -16.06
C GLU A 206 -12.45 -19.76 -15.53
N LYS A 207 -12.26 -19.46 -14.23
CA LYS A 207 -12.90 -18.31 -13.58
C LYS A 207 -12.28 -16.96 -13.99
N TYR A 208 -10.97 -16.94 -14.25
CA TYR A 208 -10.24 -15.69 -14.48
C TYR A 208 -9.94 -15.40 -15.96
N MET A 209 -10.04 -16.39 -16.84
CA MET A 209 -10.05 -16.19 -18.30
C MET A 209 -11.34 -15.51 -18.76
#